data_AF-A0A4P9WKQ6-F1
#
_entry.id   AF-A0A4P9WKQ6-F1
#
_cell.length_a   1.000
_cell.length_b   1.000
_cell.length_c   1.000
_cell.angle_alpha   90.00
_cell.angle_beta   90.00
_cell.angle_gamma   90.00
#
_symmetry.space_group_name_H-M   'P 1'
#
loop_
_entity.id
_entity.type
_entity.pdbx_description
1 polymer ?
#
loop_
_entity_poly.entity_id
_entity_poly.type
_entity_poly.pdbx_seq_one_letter_code
_entity_poly.pdbx_strand_id
1 'polypeptide(L)'
;MSHESIREPSGVQKRVVVEHSHPLSGTDSREAIHDHSEDEVDEPGRDSNENILDEFPDDIEEIDLRHERLKTLEGIGFERFTRLKQLGLRQNLISKIEGLNGLTTLNDLDLYDNRITCIENVENLTGLT
;
A
#
# COMPACT_ATOMS: atom_id res chain seq x y z
N MET A 1 5.41 15.85 38.37
CA MET A 1 6.07 16.86 37.53
C MET A 1 5.25 16.97 36.26
N SER A 2 4.78 18.18 36.02
CA SER A 2 3.78 18.57 35.04
C SER A 2 4.39 18.65 33.65
N HIS A 3 3.74 18.07 32.64
CA HIS A 3 3.91 18.52 31.25
C HIS A 3 2.53 18.65 30.61
N GLU A 4 2.08 19.90 30.63
CA GLU A 4 1.02 20.45 29.81
C GLU A 4 1.63 20.81 28.45
N SER A 5 0.99 20.45 27.34
CA SER A 5 1.29 21.03 26.03
C SER A 5 0.04 21.01 25.15
N ILE A 6 -0.68 22.14 25.22
CA ILE A 6 -1.20 22.96 24.13
C ILE A 6 -2.03 22.26 23.04
N ARG A 7 -3.30 22.69 22.97
CA ARG A 7 -4.28 22.44 21.90
C ARG A 7 -3.80 22.99 20.54
N GLU A 8 -3.96 22.18 19.49
CA GLU A 8 -4.15 22.67 18.11
C GLU A 8 -5.51 22.17 17.57
N PRO A 9 -6.31 23.01 16.91
CA PRO A 9 -7.56 22.59 16.26
C PRO A 9 -7.37 22.52 14.74
N SER A 10 -7.30 21.32 14.18
CA SER A 10 -7.51 21.09 12.74
C SER A 10 -7.70 19.60 12.50
N GLY A 11 -8.60 19.23 11.60
CA GLY A 11 -9.02 17.87 11.32
C GLY A 11 -7.85 16.91 11.16
N VAL A 12 -7.70 15.99 12.12
CA VAL A 12 -6.63 15.00 12.11
C VAL A 12 -7.01 13.91 11.12
N GLN A 13 -6.44 13.96 9.91
CA GLN A 13 -6.26 12.77 9.08
C GLN A 13 -5.41 11.80 9.89
N LYS A 14 -6.04 10.72 10.37
CA LYS A 14 -5.36 9.61 11.03
C LYS A 14 -4.62 8.81 9.94
N ARG A 15 -3.41 9.24 9.61
CA ARG A 15 -2.49 8.49 8.75
C ARG A 15 -1.83 7.38 9.58
N VAL A 16 -2.25 6.14 9.39
CA VAL A 16 -1.58 4.97 9.97
C VAL A 16 -0.49 4.54 8.97
N VAL A 17 0.74 4.97 9.21
CA VAL A 17 1.91 4.50 8.43
C VAL A 17 2.41 3.22 9.09
N VAL A 18 2.41 2.11 8.35
CA VAL A 18 3.08 0.88 8.79
C VAL A 18 4.58 1.05 8.57
N GLU A 19 5.30 1.59 9.55
CA GLU A 19 6.76 1.74 9.46
C GLU A 19 7.49 0.43 9.76
N HIS A 20 8.02 -0.24 8.73
CA HIS A 20 8.97 -1.34 8.88
C HIS A 20 10.41 -0.81 8.84
N SER A 21 10.95 -0.42 10.00
CA SER A 21 12.34 0.03 10.17
C SER A 21 13.36 -1.08 9.88
N HIS A 22 14.16 -0.92 8.81
CA HIS A 22 15.37 -1.71 8.54
C HIS A 22 16.62 -0.86 8.81
N PRO A 23 17.60 -1.32 9.62
CA PRO A 23 18.81 -0.54 9.91
C PRO A 23 19.79 -0.58 8.74
N LEU A 24 20.27 0.61 8.36
CA LEU A 24 21.34 0.82 7.38
C LEU A 24 22.68 0.31 7.94
N SER A 25 23.29 -0.67 7.28
CA SER A 25 24.67 -1.08 7.56
C SER A 25 25.60 -0.54 6.47
N GLY A 26 26.42 0.44 6.87
CA GLY A 26 27.87 0.50 6.61
C GLY A 26 28.35 0.57 5.15
N THR A 27 28.86 1.73 4.77
CA THR A 27 29.74 1.95 3.62
C THR A 27 31.10 1.26 3.82
N ASP A 28 31.63 0.54 2.81
CA ASP A 28 33.04 0.67 2.40
C ASP A 28 33.33 0.12 0.98
N SER A 29 34.01 0.97 0.21
CA SER A 29 34.80 0.87 -1.02
C SER A 29 35.16 -0.52 -1.61
N ARG A 30 34.80 -0.76 -2.88
CA ARG A 30 35.73 -1.09 -4.00
C ARG A 30 34.98 -1.33 -5.31
N GLU A 31 35.45 -0.73 -6.39
CA GLU A 31 35.06 -1.09 -7.77
C GLU A 31 35.28 -2.58 -8.04
N ALA A 32 34.22 -3.26 -8.50
CA ALA A 32 34.32 -4.45 -9.31
C ALA A 32 33.16 -4.42 -10.31
N ILE A 33 33.54 -4.44 -11.58
CA ILE A 33 32.66 -4.53 -12.74
C ILE A 33 31.90 -5.86 -12.59
N HIS A 34 30.64 -5.82 -12.17
CA HIS A 34 29.76 -6.97 -12.25
C HIS A 34 28.86 -6.77 -13.46
N ASP A 35 29.28 -7.39 -14.57
CA ASP A 35 28.36 -7.92 -15.56
C ASP A 35 27.49 -8.96 -14.84
N HIS A 36 26.42 -8.48 -14.23
CA HIS A 36 25.32 -9.31 -13.78
C HIS A 36 24.13 -8.89 -14.62
N SER A 37 23.70 -9.78 -15.50
CA SER A 37 22.28 -9.98 -15.71
C SER A 37 21.64 -9.89 -14.33
N GLU A 38 20.95 -8.79 -14.05
CA GLU A 38 20.07 -8.68 -12.90
C GLU A 38 18.94 -9.66 -13.19
N ASP A 39 19.22 -10.95 -13.00
CA ASP A 39 18.25 -11.90 -12.46
C ASP A 39 17.71 -11.17 -11.25
N GLU A 40 16.57 -10.49 -11.43
CA GLU A 40 15.78 -9.98 -10.33
C GLU A 40 15.58 -11.18 -9.42
N VAL A 41 16.33 -11.18 -8.31
CA VAL A 41 16.08 -12.11 -7.23
C VAL A 41 14.65 -11.80 -6.81
N ASP A 42 13.74 -12.67 -7.26
CA ASP A 42 12.31 -12.58 -7.04
C ASP A 42 12.13 -12.76 -5.52
N GLU A 43 12.28 -11.65 -4.79
CA GLU A 43 12.08 -11.60 -3.35
C GLU A 43 10.69 -12.18 -3.09
N PRO A 44 10.54 -13.16 -2.17
CA PRO A 44 9.24 -13.75 -1.90
C PRO A 44 8.34 -12.66 -1.30
N GLY A 45 7.54 -12.02 -2.15
CA GLY A 45 6.44 -11.14 -1.72
C GLY A 45 5.46 -11.93 -0.86
N ARG A 46 4.68 -11.24 -0.03
CA ARG A 46 3.75 -11.88 0.93
C ARG A 46 2.88 -12.92 0.22
N ASP A 47 3.01 -14.17 0.64
CA ASP A 47 2.26 -15.31 0.07
C ASP A 47 0.80 -15.35 0.53
N SER A 48 0.44 -14.57 1.57
CA SER A 48 -0.92 -14.50 2.09
C SER A 48 -1.25 -13.06 2.49
N ASN A 49 -2.28 -12.52 1.85
CA ASN A 49 -2.82 -11.19 2.07
C ASN A 49 -3.85 -11.12 3.22
N GLU A 50 -4.13 -12.25 3.84
CA GLU A 50 -5.17 -12.39 4.85
C GLU A 50 -4.84 -11.54 6.09
N ASN A 51 -5.87 -10.91 6.66
CA ASN A 51 -5.83 -10.15 7.91
C ASN A 51 -5.01 -8.85 7.91
N ILE A 52 -4.47 -8.40 6.76
CA ILE A 52 -3.74 -7.11 6.67
C ILE A 52 -4.64 -5.94 7.10
N LEU A 53 -5.95 -6.05 6.86
CA LEU A 53 -6.91 -4.98 7.13
C LEU A 53 -7.77 -5.19 8.38
N ASP A 54 -7.49 -6.21 9.20
CA ASP A 54 -8.32 -6.55 10.36
C ASP A 54 -8.29 -5.46 11.44
N GLU A 55 -7.15 -4.78 11.57
CA GLU A 55 -6.96 -3.69 12.54
C GLU A 55 -7.64 -2.38 12.12
N PHE A 56 -8.11 -2.29 10.87
CA PHE A 56 -8.72 -1.08 10.32
C PHE A 56 -10.24 -1.07 10.56
N PRO A 57 -10.80 0.10 10.95
CA PRO A 57 -12.23 0.24 11.14
C PRO A 57 -12.98 0.32 9.80
N ASP A 58 -14.22 -0.15 9.77
CA ASP A 58 -15.05 -0.20 8.55
C ASP A 58 -15.36 1.18 7.94
N ASP A 59 -15.32 2.24 8.77
CA ASP A 59 -15.61 3.61 8.37
C ASP A 59 -14.37 4.40 7.91
N ILE A 60 -13.23 3.73 7.73
CA ILE A 60 -12.01 4.37 7.26
C ILE A 60 -12.19 4.96 5.85
N GLU A 61 -11.60 6.14 5.65
CA GLU A 61 -11.67 6.87 4.38
C GLU A 61 -10.36 6.80 3.58
N GLU A 62 -9.25 6.40 4.21
CA GLU A 62 -7.92 6.36 3.60
C GLU A 62 -7.15 5.12 4.09
N ILE A 63 -6.66 4.31 3.15
CA ILE A 63 -5.80 3.16 3.42
C ILE A 63 -4.50 3.33 2.65
N ASP A 64 -3.38 3.16 3.34
CA ASP A 64 -2.04 3.29 2.78
C ASP A 64 -1.26 1.99 3.02
N LEU A 65 -1.06 1.22 1.95
CA LEU A 65 -0.36 -0.06 1.91
C LEU A 65 0.89 0.04 1.02
N ARG A 66 1.64 1.15 1.12
CA ARG A 66 2.90 1.31 0.40
C ARG A 66 3.98 0.36 0.91
N HIS A 67 4.76 -0.20 0.00
CA HIS A 67 5.90 -1.10 0.31
C HIS A 67 5.53 -2.41 1.03
N GLU A 68 4.28 -2.86 0.94
CA GLU A 68 3.84 -4.11 1.58
C GLU A 68 4.17 -5.37 0.78
N ARG A 69 4.87 -5.22 -0.37
CA ARG A 69 5.26 -6.30 -1.30
C ARG A 69 4.06 -7.17 -1.72
N LEU A 70 2.90 -6.56 -1.88
CA LEU A 70 1.66 -7.23 -2.28
C LEU A 70 1.77 -7.73 -3.73
N LYS A 71 1.50 -9.02 -3.98
CA LYS A 71 1.51 -9.61 -5.34
C LYS A 71 0.12 -9.62 -5.99
N THR A 72 -0.91 -9.79 -5.18
CA THR A 72 -2.33 -9.75 -5.56
C THR A 72 -3.07 -8.84 -4.59
N LEU A 73 -4.27 -8.41 -4.98
CA LEU A 73 -5.22 -7.69 -4.13
C LEU A 73 -6.36 -8.60 -3.65
N GLU A 74 -6.43 -9.82 -4.18
CA GLU A 74 -7.37 -10.84 -3.73
C GLU A 74 -7.12 -11.21 -2.26
N GLY A 75 -8.20 -11.49 -1.53
CA GLY A 75 -8.13 -11.90 -0.13
C GLY A 75 -7.81 -10.79 0.89
N ILE A 76 -7.53 -9.56 0.45
CA ILE A 76 -7.32 -8.42 1.35
C ILE A 76 -8.63 -7.97 2.01
N GLY A 77 -9.76 -8.14 1.34
CA GLY A 77 -11.09 -7.86 1.90
C GLY A 77 -11.50 -6.39 1.86
N PHE A 78 -11.15 -5.66 0.80
CA PHE A 78 -11.50 -4.24 0.65
C PHE A 78 -13.02 -3.95 0.64
N GLU A 79 -13.84 -4.95 0.31
CA GLU A 79 -15.30 -4.83 0.15
C GLU A 79 -16.02 -4.30 1.41
N ARG A 80 -15.41 -4.45 2.60
CA ARG A 80 -15.96 -3.92 3.86
C ARG A 80 -15.88 -2.39 3.98
N PHE A 81 -14.93 -1.75 3.28
CA PHE A 81 -14.66 -0.31 3.41
C PHE A 81 -15.52 0.51 2.46
N THR A 82 -16.81 0.56 2.73
CA THR A 82 -17.80 1.30 1.92
C THR A 82 -17.60 2.82 1.90
N ARG A 83 -16.74 3.35 2.78
CA ARG A 83 -16.42 4.80 2.90
C ARG A 83 -15.03 5.16 2.42
N LEU A 84 -14.28 4.19 1.89
CA LEU A 84 -12.90 4.40 1.44
C LEU A 84 -12.87 5.33 0.24
N LYS A 85 -12.16 6.45 0.37
CA LYS A 85 -11.99 7.47 -0.68
C LYS A 85 -10.60 7.40 -1.30
N GLN A 86 -9.59 6.99 -0.54
CA GLN A 86 -8.20 6.99 -0.97
C GLN A 86 -7.53 5.64 -0.66
N LEU A 87 -6.90 5.05 -1.68
CA LEU A 87 -6.17 3.78 -1.56
C LEU A 87 -4.77 3.92 -2.15
N GLY A 88 -3.77 3.88 -1.27
CA GLY A 88 -2.36 3.89 -1.62
C GLY A 88 -1.80 2.47 -1.71
N LEU A 89 -1.37 2.06 -2.90
CA LEU A 89 -0.77 0.75 -3.19
C LEU A 89 0.57 0.88 -3.91
N ARG A 90 1.22 2.05 -3.79
CA ARG A 90 2.49 2.33 -4.44
C ARG A 90 3.62 1.44 -3.94
N GLN A 91 4.56 1.11 -4.81
CA GLN A 91 5.74 0.29 -4.46
C GLN A 91 5.36 -1.11 -3.96
N ASN A 92 4.43 -1.76 -4.66
CA ASN A 92 4.07 -3.15 -4.46
C ASN A 92 4.46 -4.00 -5.68
N LEU A 93 4.11 -5.28 -5.66
CA LEU A 93 4.40 -6.25 -6.72
C LEU A 93 3.11 -6.67 -7.46
N ILE A 94 2.09 -5.81 -7.43
CA ILE A 94 0.76 -6.12 -7.96
C ILE A 94 0.89 -6.29 -9.47
N SER A 95 0.47 -7.44 -9.98
CA SER A 95 0.50 -7.74 -11.42
C SER A 95 -0.85 -7.56 -12.10
N LYS A 96 -1.94 -7.62 -11.33
CA LYS A 96 -3.32 -7.52 -11.79
C LYS A 96 -4.16 -6.72 -10.81
N ILE A 97 -5.09 -5.93 -11.35
CA ILE A 97 -6.07 -5.20 -10.56
C ILE A 97 -7.26 -6.15 -10.35
N GLU A 98 -7.51 -6.55 -9.11
CA GLU A 98 -8.60 -7.44 -8.71
C GLU A 98 -8.99 -7.14 -7.25
N GLY A 99 -10.09 -7.70 -6.73
CA GLY A 99 -10.46 -7.53 -5.32
C GLY A 99 -10.86 -6.11 -4.88
N LEU A 100 -10.99 -5.17 -5.82
CA LEU A 100 -11.44 -3.79 -5.56
C LEU A 100 -12.95 -3.59 -5.78
N ASN A 101 -13.70 -4.69 -5.91
CA ASN A 101 -15.14 -4.63 -6.10
C ASN A 101 -15.82 -3.98 -4.88
N GLY A 102 -16.86 -3.19 -5.11
CA GLY A 102 -17.62 -2.54 -4.03
C GLY A 102 -17.02 -1.23 -3.50
N LEU A 103 -15.81 -0.85 -3.90
CA LEU A 103 -15.19 0.45 -3.59
C LEU A 103 -15.80 1.61 -4.41
N THR A 104 -17.11 1.78 -4.31
CA THR A 104 -17.88 2.78 -5.07
C THR A 104 -17.62 4.23 -4.65
N THR A 105 -17.05 4.44 -3.46
CA THR A 105 -16.71 5.76 -2.91
C THR A 105 -15.25 6.15 -3.12
N LEU A 106 -14.47 5.27 -3.74
CA LEU A 106 -13.06 5.48 -4.00
C LEU A 106 -12.88 6.54 -5.09
N ASN A 107 -12.16 7.60 -4.75
CA ASN A 107 -11.88 8.73 -5.64
C ASN A 107 -10.41 8.69 -6.10
N ASP A 108 -9.49 8.26 -5.22
CA ASP A 108 -8.06 8.23 -5.49
C ASP A 108 -7.50 6.80 -5.32
N LEU A 109 -6.81 6.30 -6.35
CA LEU A 109 -6.12 5.02 -6.36
C LEU A 109 -4.68 5.21 -6.87
N ASP A 110 -3.70 5.03 -5.99
CA ASP A 110 -2.28 5.10 -6.35
C ASP A 110 -1.68 3.69 -6.51
N LEU A 111 -1.46 3.29 -7.75
CA LEU A 111 -0.82 2.03 -8.13
C LEU A 111 0.59 2.24 -8.72
N TYR A 112 1.22 3.39 -8.47
CA TYR A 112 2.54 3.69 -9.03
C TYR A 112 3.62 2.68 -8.54
N ASP A 113 4.59 2.36 -9.40
CA ASP A 113 5.67 1.41 -9.08
C ASP A 113 5.14 0.03 -8.67
N ASN A 114 4.32 -0.55 -9.56
CA ASN A 114 3.78 -1.91 -9.51
C ASN A 114 4.15 -2.68 -10.79
N ARG A 115 3.77 -3.96 -10.87
CA ARG A 115 4.03 -4.85 -12.03
C ARG A 115 2.81 -4.99 -12.96
N ILE A 116 1.89 -4.03 -12.94
CA ILE A 116 0.66 -4.06 -13.74
C ILE A 116 1.01 -3.85 -15.22
N THR A 117 0.78 -4.88 -16.04
CA THR A 117 1.02 -4.80 -17.49
C THR A 117 -0.21 -4.43 -18.29
N CYS A 118 -1.40 -4.70 -17.76
CA CYS A 118 -2.70 -4.45 -18.39
C CYS A 118 -3.66 -3.86 -17.36
N ILE A 119 -4.40 -2.82 -17.76
CA ILE A 119 -5.45 -2.23 -16.92
C ILE A 119 -6.77 -2.94 -17.26
N GLU A 120 -7.29 -3.68 -16.29
CA GLU A 120 -8.58 -4.40 -16.33
C GLU A 120 -9.26 -4.29 -14.97
N ASN A 121 -10.56 -4.61 -14.88
CA ASN A 121 -11.35 -4.61 -13.63
C ASN A 121 -11.42 -3.27 -12.89
N VAL A 122 -11.22 -2.15 -13.60
CA VAL A 122 -11.37 -0.78 -13.08
C VAL A 122 -12.75 -0.18 -13.36
N GLU A 123 -13.56 -0.85 -14.16
CA GLU A 123 -14.90 -0.39 -14.58
C GLU A 123 -15.89 -0.24 -13.42
N ASN A 124 -15.66 -0.95 -12.31
CA ASN A 124 -16.50 -0.88 -11.11
C ASN A 124 -16.11 0.28 -10.19
N LEU A 125 -14.99 0.96 -10.44
CA LEU A 125 -14.52 2.11 -9.66
C LEU A 125 -15.12 3.41 -10.19
N THR A 126 -16.45 3.51 -10.11
CA THR A 126 -17.22 4.62 -10.70
C THR A 126 -16.97 5.99 -10.05
N GLY A 127 -16.34 6.02 -8.88
CA GLY A 127 -15.93 7.24 -8.18
C GLY A 127 -14.57 7.80 -8.60
N LEU A 128 -13.74 7.03 -9.32
CA LEU A 128 -12.43 7.51 -9.76
C LEU A 128 -12.60 8.67 -10.74
N THR A 129 -11.94 9.79 -10.45
CA THR A 129 -12.05 11.04 -11.23
C THR A 129 -10.73 11.51 -11.81
#